data_AF-A0A8C1M5C7-F1
#
_entry.id   AF-A0A8C1M5C7-F1
#
_cell.length_a   1.000
_cell.length_b   1.000
_cell.length_c   1.000
_cell.angle_alpha   90.00
_cell.angle_beta   90.00
_cell.angle_gamma   90.00
#
_symmetry.space_group_name_H-M   'P 1'
#
loop_
_entity.id
_entity.type
_entity.pdbx_description
1 polymer ?
#
loop_
_entity_poly.entity_id
_entity_poly.type
_entity_poly.pdbx_seq_one_letter_code
_entity_poly.pdbx_strand_id
1 'polypeptide(L)'
;QANITSQCIKFTPDREEGIERLSGCFHWTEFDGDDKRQYLHQEFVYENVMFAVARGLSWSAVGQVADISKHLLPKLREVICLVKDHLSQIEPRLSTAHHAVLLDCIVKTYVPHQRLYQAVLNGETGVKHIRCELEIESPPHPRPLGEGTDAVEWKRQQDLKELSLAQSRKEAEIKELKETAEAQMMATLQTSLNRLPHEGWMSRQVQDISYLQYPPYFATWKLFSVKDTNTRIRIPSRGPLPIPLNSLSTQCFPVCSILSCLNTGIYKKT
;
A
#
# COMPACT_ATOMS: atom_id res chain seq x y z
N GLN A 1 1.74 -15.16 -47.14
CA GLN A 1 1.34 -14.40 -45.94
C GLN A 1 0.23 -15.17 -45.24
N ALA A 2 0.53 -15.76 -44.09
CA ALA A 2 -0.49 -16.44 -43.29
C ALA A 2 -1.39 -15.35 -42.70
N ASN A 3 -2.63 -15.29 -43.15
CA ASN A 3 -3.65 -14.41 -42.62
C ASN A 3 -4.08 -15.03 -41.28
N ILE A 4 -3.32 -14.79 -40.21
CA ILE A 4 -3.65 -15.27 -38.87
C ILE A 4 -4.88 -14.49 -38.44
N THR A 5 -6.04 -15.04 -38.78
CA THR A 5 -7.32 -14.46 -38.42
C THR A 5 -7.36 -14.28 -36.91
N SER A 6 -7.79 -13.10 -36.48
CA SER A 6 -8.02 -12.74 -35.07
C SER A 6 -8.88 -13.76 -34.30
N GLN A 7 -9.57 -14.66 -34.99
CA GLN A 7 -10.27 -15.81 -34.43
C GLN A 7 -9.34 -16.89 -33.84
N CYS A 8 -8.14 -17.09 -34.38
CA CYS A 8 -7.21 -18.12 -33.92
C CYS A 8 -6.54 -17.75 -32.57
N ILE A 9 -6.51 -16.47 -32.24
CA ILE A 9 -5.83 -15.87 -31.06
C ILE A 9 -6.84 -15.60 -29.93
N LYS A 10 -8.01 -16.25 -29.91
CA LYS A 10 -8.87 -16.22 -28.71
C LYS A 10 -8.28 -17.15 -27.66
N PHE A 11 -7.27 -16.65 -26.95
CA PHE A 11 -6.56 -17.40 -25.91
C PHE A 11 -7.40 -17.58 -24.66
N THR A 12 -7.36 -18.80 -24.14
CA THR A 12 -7.83 -19.15 -22.80
C THR A 12 -6.75 -18.77 -21.78
N PRO A 13 -7.11 -18.54 -20.51
CA PRO A 13 -6.14 -18.24 -19.45
C PRO A 13 -5.25 -19.43 -19.06
N ASP A 14 -5.57 -20.63 -19.56
CA ASP A 14 -4.76 -21.83 -19.37
C ASP A 14 -3.56 -21.83 -20.32
N ARG A 15 -2.36 -21.97 -19.75
CA ARG A 15 -1.09 -21.76 -20.44
C ARG A 15 -0.81 -22.86 -21.46
N GLU A 16 -0.99 -24.11 -21.09
CA GLU A 16 -0.73 -25.27 -21.95
C GLU A 16 -1.71 -25.30 -23.13
N GLU A 17 -2.99 -25.06 -22.88
CA GLU A 17 -4.02 -24.96 -23.91
C GLU A 17 -3.75 -23.79 -24.87
N GLY A 18 -3.29 -22.66 -24.32
CA GLY A 18 -2.90 -21.50 -25.10
C GLY A 18 -1.73 -21.80 -26.03
N ILE A 19 -0.66 -22.44 -25.53
CA ILE A 19 0.47 -22.85 -26.36
C ILE A 19 0.03 -23.81 -27.48
N GLU A 20 -0.83 -24.78 -27.18
CA GLU A 20 -1.35 -25.73 -28.17
C GLU A 20 -2.15 -25.04 -29.28
N ARG A 21 -3.06 -24.11 -28.92
CA ARG A 21 -3.83 -23.34 -29.91
C ARG A 21 -2.93 -22.46 -30.78
N LEU A 22 -1.95 -21.80 -30.17
CA LEU A 22 -0.94 -21.01 -30.89
C LEU A 22 -0.14 -21.91 -31.84
N SER A 23 0.19 -23.13 -31.41
CA SER A 23 0.96 -24.07 -32.22
C SER A 23 0.27 -24.38 -33.55
N GLY A 24 -1.06 -24.55 -33.55
CA GLY A 24 -1.86 -24.79 -34.75
C GLY A 24 -1.98 -23.58 -35.70
N CYS A 25 -1.59 -22.39 -35.26
CA CYS A 25 -1.66 -21.16 -36.08
C CYS A 25 -0.43 -20.98 -36.97
N PHE A 26 0.67 -21.68 -36.70
CA PHE A 26 1.95 -21.48 -37.35
C PHE A 26 2.57 -22.81 -37.82
N HIS A 27 3.33 -22.74 -38.91
CA HIS A 27 4.20 -23.85 -39.32
C HIS A 27 5.56 -23.71 -38.60
N TRP A 28 5.89 -24.67 -37.74
CA TRP A 28 7.11 -24.67 -36.90
C TRP A 28 8.23 -25.52 -37.53
N THR A 29 8.70 -25.15 -38.73
CA THR A 29 9.69 -25.95 -39.48
C THR A 29 11.13 -25.76 -39.00
N GLU A 30 11.38 -24.78 -38.12
CA GLU A 30 12.72 -24.34 -37.71
C GLU A 30 13.39 -25.31 -36.70
N PHE A 31 12.62 -26.23 -36.12
CA PHE A 31 13.05 -27.14 -35.04
C PHE A 31 12.65 -28.59 -35.29
N ASP A 32 12.46 -28.97 -36.56
CA ASP A 32 12.04 -30.33 -36.94
C ASP A 32 12.99 -31.39 -36.34
N GLY A 33 12.44 -32.26 -35.47
CA GLY A 33 13.19 -33.28 -34.72
C GLY A 33 13.67 -32.91 -33.31
N ASP A 34 13.42 -31.70 -32.80
CA ASP A 34 13.71 -31.31 -31.41
C ASP A 34 12.47 -30.70 -30.72
N ASP A 35 11.57 -31.59 -30.25
CA ASP A 35 10.30 -31.23 -29.60
C ASP A 35 10.48 -30.26 -28.42
N LYS A 36 11.60 -30.35 -27.70
CA LYS A 36 11.87 -29.47 -26.54
C LYS A 36 12.18 -28.05 -26.98
N ARG A 37 13.02 -27.89 -28.01
CA ARG A 37 13.33 -26.56 -28.56
C ARG A 37 12.11 -25.94 -29.23
N GLN A 38 11.33 -26.76 -29.94
CA GLN A 38 10.07 -26.32 -30.52
C GLN A 38 9.10 -25.81 -29.43
N TYR A 39 8.92 -26.58 -28.35
CA TYR A 39 8.06 -26.15 -27.24
C TYR A 39 8.52 -24.84 -26.60
N LEU A 40 9.83 -24.68 -26.33
CA LEU A 40 10.37 -23.42 -25.78
C LEU A 40 10.16 -22.23 -26.72
N HIS A 41 10.23 -22.44 -28.04
CA HIS A 41 9.94 -21.39 -29.00
C HIS A 41 8.46 -21.02 -29.02
N GLN A 42 7.57 -22.02 -28.97
CA GLN A 42 6.12 -21.79 -28.86
C GLN A 42 5.77 -21.04 -27.58
N GLU A 43 6.37 -21.42 -26.45
CA GLU A 43 6.26 -20.71 -25.17
C GLU A 43 6.70 -19.26 -25.29
N PHE A 44 7.86 -19.00 -25.92
CA PHE A 44 8.34 -17.63 -26.14
C PHE A 44 7.30 -16.79 -26.91
N VAL A 45 6.72 -17.33 -27.99
CA VAL A 45 5.70 -16.60 -28.75
C VAL A 45 4.43 -16.40 -27.90
N TYR A 46 4.02 -17.40 -27.14
CA TYR A 46 2.87 -17.32 -26.23
C TYR A 46 3.04 -16.20 -25.20
N GLU A 47 4.18 -16.12 -24.52
CA GLU A 47 4.44 -15.09 -23.51
C GLU A 47 4.38 -13.67 -24.09
N ASN A 48 4.93 -13.46 -25.30
CA ASN A 48 4.85 -12.16 -25.98
C ASN A 48 3.41 -11.80 -26.39
N VAL A 49 2.64 -12.79 -26.82
CA VAL A 49 1.22 -12.62 -27.14
C VAL A 49 0.41 -12.29 -25.89
N MET A 50 0.61 -13.01 -24.79
CA MET A 50 -0.07 -12.73 -23.52
C MET A 50 0.32 -11.37 -22.97
N PHE A 51 1.56 -10.95 -23.13
CA PHE A 51 1.98 -9.58 -22.83
C PHE A 51 1.21 -8.54 -23.66
N ALA A 52 1.10 -8.75 -24.98
CA ALA A 52 0.34 -7.86 -25.86
C ALA A 52 -1.15 -7.76 -25.47
N VAL A 53 -1.76 -8.90 -25.12
CA VAL A 53 -3.15 -8.96 -24.63
C VAL A 53 -3.30 -8.24 -23.30
N ALA A 54 -2.39 -8.48 -22.33
CA ALA A 54 -2.41 -7.83 -21.02
C ALA A 54 -2.24 -6.30 -21.11
N ARG A 55 -1.59 -5.80 -22.17
CA ARG A 55 -1.45 -4.38 -22.47
C ARG A 55 -2.66 -3.79 -23.22
N GLY A 56 -3.67 -4.60 -23.54
CA GLY A 56 -4.89 -4.15 -24.21
C GLY A 56 -4.70 -3.84 -25.69
N LEU A 57 -3.72 -4.45 -26.37
CA LEU A 57 -3.52 -4.26 -27.80
C LEU A 57 -4.70 -4.86 -28.61
N SER A 58 -4.97 -4.26 -29.78
CA SER A 58 -6.01 -4.79 -30.69
C SER A 58 -5.65 -6.19 -31.18
N TRP A 59 -6.65 -7.03 -31.48
CA TRP A 59 -6.41 -8.40 -31.97
C TRP A 59 -5.55 -8.46 -33.23
N SER A 60 -5.63 -7.44 -34.09
CA SER A 60 -4.75 -7.32 -35.26
C SER A 60 -3.30 -7.10 -34.85
N ALA A 61 -3.04 -6.22 -33.89
CA ALA A 61 -1.70 -5.98 -33.35
C ALA A 61 -1.16 -7.21 -32.60
N VAL A 62 -2.01 -7.91 -31.84
CA VAL A 62 -1.62 -9.17 -31.17
C VAL A 62 -1.18 -10.23 -32.18
N GLY A 63 -1.89 -10.37 -33.31
CA GLY A 63 -1.47 -11.25 -34.40
C GLY A 63 -0.12 -10.88 -35.02
N GLN A 64 0.15 -9.58 -35.18
CA GLN A 64 1.46 -9.10 -35.63
C GLN A 64 2.56 -9.39 -34.61
N VAL A 65 2.28 -9.23 -33.31
CA VAL A 65 3.25 -9.59 -32.26
C VAL A 65 3.58 -11.08 -32.32
N ALA A 66 2.58 -11.95 -32.49
CA ALA A 66 2.81 -13.39 -32.62
C ALA A 66 3.74 -13.72 -33.81
N ASP A 67 3.47 -13.12 -34.98
CA ASP A 67 4.27 -13.31 -36.20
C ASP A 67 5.72 -12.79 -36.02
N ILE A 68 5.87 -11.59 -35.47
CA ILE A 68 7.20 -11.01 -35.18
C ILE A 68 7.96 -11.86 -34.17
N SER A 69 7.33 -12.25 -33.07
CA SER A 69 7.96 -13.05 -32.02
C SER A 69 8.42 -14.41 -32.54
N LYS A 70 7.66 -15.05 -33.43
CA LYS A 70 8.09 -16.29 -34.09
C LYS A 70 9.44 -16.08 -34.78
N HIS A 71 9.56 -15.04 -35.60
CA HIS A 71 10.79 -14.77 -36.35
C HIS A 71 11.91 -14.12 -35.53
N LEU A 72 11.61 -13.61 -34.33
CA LEU A 72 12.56 -12.89 -33.49
C LEU A 72 13.52 -13.83 -32.74
N LEU A 73 13.02 -14.95 -32.19
CA LEU A 73 13.84 -15.83 -31.35
C LEU A 73 15.09 -16.38 -32.08
N PRO A 74 15.01 -16.85 -33.35
CA PRO A 74 16.20 -17.30 -34.08
C PRO A 74 17.24 -16.18 -34.26
N LYS A 75 16.80 -14.94 -34.52
CA LYS A 75 17.69 -13.79 -34.68
C LYS A 75 18.37 -13.39 -33.37
N LEU A 76 17.64 -13.47 -32.25
CA LEU A 76 18.23 -13.22 -30.93
C LEU A 76 19.33 -14.24 -30.61
N ARG A 77 19.15 -15.51 -31.00
CA ARG A 77 20.18 -16.54 -30.86
C ARG A 77 21.45 -16.17 -31.63
N GLU A 78 21.34 -15.70 -32.88
CA GLU A 78 22.48 -15.27 -33.69
C GLU A 78 23.26 -14.12 -33.03
N VAL A 79 22.54 -13.11 -32.51
CA VAL A 79 23.16 -11.98 -31.80
C VAL A 79 23.87 -12.46 -30.53
N ILE A 80 23.26 -13.37 -29.76
CA ILE A 80 23.89 -13.94 -28.56
C ILE A 80 25.16 -14.73 -28.93
N CYS A 81 25.14 -15.51 -30.02
CA CYS A 81 26.32 -16.20 -30.53
C CYS A 81 27.43 -15.21 -30.90
N LEU A 82 27.11 -14.16 -31.64
CA LEU A 82 28.08 -13.12 -32.02
C LEU A 82 28.74 -12.47 -30.79
N VAL A 83 27.95 -12.10 -29.77
CA VAL A 83 28.49 -11.52 -28.53
C VAL A 83 29.39 -12.53 -27.80
N LYS A 84 28.97 -13.80 -27.70
CA LYS A 84 29.79 -14.86 -27.10
C LYS A 84 31.11 -15.06 -27.83
N ASP A 85 31.09 -15.01 -29.16
CA ASP A 85 32.29 -15.16 -29.99
C ASP A 85 33.27 -14.00 -29.75
N HIS A 86 32.79 -12.77 -29.61
CA HIS A 86 33.63 -11.63 -29.24
C HIS A 86 34.17 -11.72 -27.80
N LEU A 87 33.35 -12.16 -26.84
CA LEU A 87 33.81 -12.35 -25.46
C LEU A 87 34.90 -13.43 -25.36
N SER A 88 34.84 -14.46 -26.21
CA SER A 88 35.83 -15.54 -26.23
C SER A 88 37.22 -15.10 -26.72
N GLN A 89 37.31 -13.93 -27.36
CA GLN A 89 38.56 -13.35 -27.87
C GLN A 89 39.30 -12.49 -26.81
N ILE A 90 38.70 -12.25 -25.65
CA ILE A 90 39.31 -11.45 -24.58
C ILE A 90 40.37 -12.29 -23.85
N GLU A 91 41.58 -11.75 -23.70
CA GLU A 91 42.67 -12.36 -22.93
C GLU A 91 43.00 -11.56 -21.65
N PRO A 92 43.19 -12.22 -20.49
CA PRO A 92 43.09 -13.66 -20.27
C PRO A 92 41.65 -14.18 -20.43
N ARG A 93 41.50 -15.39 -21.00
CA ARG A 93 40.18 -15.99 -21.24
C ARG A 93 39.28 -15.95 -20.02
N LEU A 94 38.11 -15.34 -20.21
CA LEU A 94 37.08 -15.28 -19.18
C LEU A 94 36.41 -16.65 -19.02
N SER A 95 35.99 -16.97 -17.79
CA SER A 95 35.20 -18.18 -17.55
C SER A 95 33.78 -18.05 -18.10
N THR A 96 33.11 -19.17 -18.34
CA THR A 96 31.72 -19.21 -18.82
C THR A 96 30.76 -18.43 -17.91
N ALA A 97 31.02 -18.42 -16.60
CA ALA A 97 30.24 -17.64 -15.65
C ALA A 97 30.39 -16.12 -15.89
N HIS A 98 31.61 -15.65 -16.14
CA HIS A 98 31.87 -14.24 -16.48
C HIS A 98 31.22 -13.86 -17.82
N HIS A 99 31.25 -14.75 -18.83
CA HIS A 99 30.54 -14.51 -20.10
C HIS A 99 29.04 -14.30 -19.89
N ALA A 100 28.41 -15.12 -19.05
CA ALA A 100 26.98 -15.00 -18.75
C ALA A 100 26.66 -13.67 -18.04
N VAL A 101 27.48 -13.27 -17.07
CA VAL A 101 27.32 -11.99 -16.35
C VAL A 101 27.50 -10.79 -17.28
N LEU A 102 28.50 -10.83 -18.17
CA LEU A 102 28.73 -9.75 -19.13
C LEU A 102 27.59 -9.66 -20.16
N LEU A 103 27.11 -10.78 -20.68
CA LEU A 103 25.96 -10.79 -21.59
C LEU A 103 24.70 -10.21 -20.92
N ASP A 104 24.43 -10.59 -19.67
CA ASP A 104 23.34 -10.03 -18.87
C ASP A 104 23.48 -8.52 -18.66
N CYS A 105 24.71 -8.06 -18.33
CA CYS A 105 25.01 -6.63 -18.20
C CYS A 105 24.78 -5.88 -19.51
N ILE A 106 25.27 -6.41 -20.64
CA ILE A 106 25.09 -5.80 -21.97
C ILE A 106 23.60 -5.69 -22.29
N VAL A 107 22.80 -6.73 -22.07
CA VAL A 107 21.36 -6.69 -22.37
C VAL A 107 20.62 -5.71 -21.46
N LYS A 108 20.92 -5.71 -20.15
CA LYS A 108 20.31 -4.80 -19.17
C LYS A 108 20.68 -3.34 -19.38
N THR A 109 21.84 -3.06 -19.96
CA THR A 109 22.28 -1.69 -20.24
C THR A 109 21.88 -1.24 -21.64
N TYR A 110 22.03 -2.09 -22.66
CA TYR A 110 21.75 -1.73 -24.04
C TYR A 110 20.26 -1.54 -24.33
N VAL A 111 19.40 -2.47 -23.92
CA VAL A 111 17.97 -2.43 -24.29
C VAL A 111 17.27 -1.14 -23.79
N PRO A 112 17.47 -0.69 -22.53
CA PRO A 112 16.88 0.57 -22.07
C PRO A 112 17.43 1.80 -22.79
N HIS A 113 18.72 1.79 -23.15
CA HIS A 113 19.41 2.93 -23.77
C HIS A 113 19.51 2.81 -25.30
N GLN A 114 18.76 1.88 -25.93
CA GLN A 114 18.90 1.58 -27.36
C GLN A 114 18.74 2.82 -28.25
N ARG A 115 17.84 3.75 -27.89
CA ARG A 115 17.61 4.99 -28.66
C ARG A 115 18.81 5.92 -28.61
N LEU A 116 19.50 5.98 -27.47
CA LEU A 116 20.72 6.77 -27.31
C LEU A 116 21.83 6.19 -28.18
N TYR A 117 22.04 4.88 -28.10
CA TYR A 117 23.07 4.22 -28.92
C TYR A 117 22.77 4.31 -30.41
N GLN A 118 21.51 4.11 -30.82
CA GLN A 118 21.11 4.29 -32.23
C GLN A 118 21.31 5.74 -32.70
N ALA A 119 21.00 6.74 -31.87
CA ALA A 119 21.22 8.13 -32.21
C ALA A 119 22.70 8.46 -32.45
N VAL A 120 23.59 7.89 -31.63
CA VAL A 120 25.05 8.08 -31.76
C VAL A 120 25.61 7.30 -32.95
N LEU A 121 25.21 6.04 -33.11
CA LEU A 121 25.77 5.13 -34.11
C LEU A 121 25.28 5.42 -35.53
N ASN A 122 24.01 5.81 -35.70
CA ASN A 122 23.44 5.99 -37.04
C ASN A 122 23.72 7.38 -37.62
N GLY A 123 24.31 8.31 -36.86
CA GLY A 123 24.67 9.67 -37.32
C GLY A 123 23.50 10.57 -37.73
N GLU A 124 22.33 10.00 -38.01
CA GLU A 124 21.08 10.65 -38.36
C GLU A 124 20.10 10.52 -37.21
N THR A 125 20.18 11.46 -36.28
CA THR A 125 18.96 11.81 -35.57
C THR A 125 18.12 12.66 -36.51
N GLY A 126 17.20 12.03 -37.24
CA GLY A 126 15.94 12.66 -37.68
C GLY A 126 15.07 13.15 -36.52
N VAL A 127 15.67 13.38 -35.34
CA VAL A 127 15.10 14.14 -34.26
C VAL A 127 15.17 15.57 -34.74
N LYS A 128 14.06 16.06 -35.31
CA LYS A 128 13.81 17.50 -35.39
C LYS A 128 14.21 18.04 -34.02
N HIS A 129 15.30 18.81 -33.95
CA HIS A 129 15.82 19.32 -32.69
C HIS A 129 14.70 20.18 -32.11
N ILE A 130 13.90 19.61 -31.20
CA ILE A 130 12.85 20.37 -30.53
C ILE A 130 13.62 21.20 -29.52
N ARG A 131 14.05 22.38 -29.96
CA ARG A 131 14.59 23.40 -29.09
C ARG A 131 13.40 23.96 -28.30
N CYS A 132 13.04 23.29 -27.21
CA CYS A 132 12.10 23.82 -26.24
C CYS A 132 12.86 24.83 -25.38
N GLU A 133 12.59 26.11 -25.54
CA GLU A 133 12.91 27.10 -24.53
C GLU A 133 11.89 26.91 -23.40
N LEU A 134 12.31 26.14 -22.39
CA LEU A 134 11.50 25.89 -21.20
C LEU A 134 11.88 26.96 -20.16
N GLU A 135 10.97 27.90 -19.92
CA GLU A 135 11.05 28.78 -18.75
C GLU A 135 10.77 27.93 -17.51
N ILE A 136 11.84 27.48 -16.86
CA ILE A 136 11.75 26.79 -15.58
C ILE A 136 11.56 27.87 -14.52
N GLU A 137 10.33 28.03 -14.04
CA GLU A 137 10.08 28.83 -12.84
C GLU A 137 10.85 28.19 -11.68
N SER A 138 11.88 28.88 -11.19
CA SER A 138 12.58 28.46 -9.99
C SER A 138 11.59 28.45 -8.82
N PRO A 139 11.51 27.36 -8.04
CA PRO A 139 10.72 27.36 -6.81
C PRO A 139 11.05 28.60 -5.98
N PRO A 140 10.06 29.20 -5.30
CA PRO A 140 10.31 30.36 -4.45
C PRO A 140 11.42 30.02 -3.45
N HIS A 141 12.32 30.98 -3.22
CA HIS A 141 13.44 30.77 -2.30
C HIS A 141 12.90 30.27 -0.95
N PRO A 142 13.43 29.15 -0.43
CA PRO A 142 13.00 28.65 0.86
C PRO A 142 13.30 29.72 1.92
N ARG A 143 12.37 29.91 2.84
CA ARG A 143 12.57 30.84 3.95
C ARG A 143 13.74 30.36 4.82
N PRO A 144 14.46 31.29 5.48
CA PRO A 144 15.53 30.93 6.40
C PRO A 144 15.05 29.91 7.45
N LEU A 145 15.91 28.95 7.80
CA LEU A 145 15.58 27.92 8.79
C LEU A 145 15.24 28.52 10.17
N GLY A 146 15.75 29.72 10.49
CA GLY A 146 15.43 30.45 11.71
C GLY A 146 13.99 30.96 11.80
N GLU A 147 13.25 30.99 10.69
CA GLU A 147 11.80 31.25 10.68
C GLU A 147 10.98 29.98 10.88
N GLY A 148 11.62 28.80 10.85
CA GLY A 148 10.99 27.53 11.12
C GLY A 148 10.67 27.35 12.60
N THR A 149 9.56 26.69 12.90
CA THR A 149 9.32 26.16 14.25
C THR A 149 10.04 24.83 14.38
N ASP A 150 10.77 24.63 15.47
CA ASP A 150 11.37 23.33 15.78
C ASP A 150 10.28 22.24 15.79
N ALA A 151 10.61 21.05 15.29
CA ALA A 151 9.63 19.97 15.11
C ALA A 151 9.01 19.53 16.46
N VAL A 152 9.79 19.55 17.54
CA VAL A 152 9.31 19.21 18.88
C VAL A 152 8.38 20.29 19.41
N GLU A 153 8.75 21.56 19.21
CA GLU A 153 7.93 22.69 19.62
C GLU A 153 6.61 22.75 18.84
N TRP A 154 6.63 22.51 17.53
CA TRP A 154 5.43 22.42 16.71
C TRP A 154 4.48 21.32 17.21
N LYS A 155 5.03 20.14 17.51
CA LYS A 155 4.25 19.01 18.02
C LYS A 155 3.63 19.33 19.38
N ARG A 156 4.40 19.93 20.29
CA ARG A 156 3.91 20.41 21.59
C ARG A 156 2.77 21.40 21.46
N GLN A 157 2.87 22.36 20.53
CA GLN A 157 1.80 23.33 20.28
C GLN A 157 0.54 22.67 19.74
N GLN A 158 0.69 21.65 18.89
CA GLN A 158 -0.45 20.89 18.37
C GLN A 158 -1.17 20.13 19.49
N ASP A 159 -0.40 19.46 20.36
CA ASP A 159 -0.94 18.72 21.51
C ASP A 159 -1.62 19.67 22.50
N LEU A 160 -1.06 20.86 22.74
CA LEU A 160 -1.70 21.88 23.58
C LEU A 160 -3.02 22.41 23.02
N LYS A 161 -3.11 22.61 21.70
CA LYS A 161 -4.36 23.03 21.05
C LYS A 161 -5.43 21.95 21.19
N GLU A 162 -5.06 20.69 21.03
CA GLU A 162 -5.98 19.56 21.21
C GLU A 162 -6.48 19.46 22.66
N LEU A 163 -5.57 19.57 23.63
CA LEU A 163 -5.92 19.57 25.05
C LEU A 163 -6.82 20.76 25.43
N SER A 164 -6.54 21.96 24.92
CA SER A 164 -7.36 23.15 25.17
C SER A 164 -8.77 22.99 24.62
N LEU A 165 -8.92 22.43 23.41
CA LEU A 165 -10.23 22.11 22.84
C LEU A 165 -10.97 21.05 23.66
N ALA A 166 -10.28 19.98 24.08
CA ALA A 166 -10.87 18.93 24.91
C ALA A 166 -11.33 19.46 26.27
N GLN A 167 -10.53 20.33 26.89
CA GLN A 167 -10.86 20.98 28.16
C GLN A 167 -12.11 21.86 28.01
N SER A 168 -12.16 22.73 26.99
CA SER A 168 -13.31 23.61 26.77
C SER A 168 -14.61 22.82 26.53
N ARG A 169 -14.53 21.68 25.81
CA ARG A 169 -15.68 20.77 25.65
C ARG A 169 -16.17 20.20 26.98
N LYS A 170 -15.25 19.78 27.85
CA LYS A 170 -15.59 19.23 29.17
C LYS A 170 -16.17 20.28 30.10
N GLU A 171 -15.64 21.49 30.07
CA GLU A 171 -16.19 22.62 30.84
C GLU A 171 -17.62 22.96 30.41
N ALA A 172 -17.90 22.95 29.10
CA ALA A 172 -19.25 23.16 28.57
C ALA A 172 -20.23 22.05 29.03
N GLU A 173 -19.80 20.79 28.96
CA GLU A 173 -20.59 19.62 29.42
C GLU A 173 -20.91 19.71 30.92
N ILE A 174 -19.92 20.06 31.74
CA ILE A 174 -20.11 20.25 33.19
C ILE A 174 -21.12 21.36 33.47
N LYS A 175 -21.02 22.48 32.74
CA LYS A 175 -21.93 23.61 32.89
C LYS A 175 -23.38 23.21 32.56
N GLU A 176 -23.58 22.53 31.44
CA GLU A 176 -24.91 22.04 31.02
C GLU A 176 -25.51 21.06 32.04
N LEU A 177 -24.71 20.11 32.54
CA LEU A 177 -25.15 19.15 33.55
C LEU A 177 -25.54 19.85 34.85
N LYS A 178 -24.80 20.88 35.26
CA LYS A 178 -25.11 21.66 36.46
C LYS A 178 -26.44 22.41 36.30
N GLU A 179 -26.64 23.10 35.18
CA GLU A 179 -27.89 23.82 34.88
C GLU A 179 -29.09 22.85 34.85
N THR A 180 -28.91 21.67 34.25
CA THR A 180 -29.94 20.62 34.20
C THR A 180 -30.28 20.09 35.60
N ALA A 181 -29.27 19.82 36.43
CA ALA A 181 -29.47 19.34 37.80
C ALA A 181 -30.19 20.38 38.68
N GLU A 182 -29.83 21.66 38.55
CA GLU A 182 -30.49 22.77 39.25
C GLU A 182 -31.96 22.90 38.82
N ALA A 183 -32.25 22.80 37.51
CA ALA A 183 -33.61 22.83 36.99
C ALA A 183 -34.44 21.62 37.48
N GLN A 184 -33.86 20.42 37.49
CA GLN A 184 -34.51 19.22 38.02
C GLN A 184 -34.82 19.34 39.52
N MET A 185 -33.89 19.89 40.30
CA MET A 185 -34.09 20.14 41.72
C MET A 185 -35.23 21.12 41.96
N MET A 186 -35.25 22.26 41.24
CA MET A 186 -36.32 23.25 41.34
C MET A 186 -37.69 22.67 40.94
N ALA A 187 -37.76 21.88 39.86
CA ALA A 187 -38.99 21.21 39.44
C ALA A 187 -39.50 20.20 40.49
N THR A 188 -38.59 19.47 41.12
CA THR A 188 -38.92 18.52 42.21
C THR A 188 -39.46 19.25 43.44
N LEU A 189 -38.85 20.38 43.81
CA LEU A 189 -39.32 21.21 44.92
C LEU A 189 -40.69 21.82 44.65
N GLN A 190 -40.92 22.36 43.44
CA GLN A 190 -42.23 22.90 43.04
C GLN A 190 -43.31 21.81 43.04
N THR A 191 -43.00 20.62 42.55
CA THR A 191 -43.93 19.48 42.58
C THR A 191 -44.28 19.11 44.01
N SER A 192 -43.29 19.09 44.91
CA SER A 192 -43.52 18.83 46.33
C SER A 192 -44.37 19.91 46.99
N LEU A 193 -44.11 21.19 46.68
CA LEU A 193 -44.87 22.33 47.18
C LEU A 193 -46.34 22.27 46.74
N ASN A 194 -46.58 22.00 45.45
CA ASN A 194 -47.93 21.88 44.89
C ASN A 194 -48.72 20.67 45.42
N ARG A 195 -48.03 19.68 46.00
CA ARG A 195 -48.63 18.51 46.65
C ARG A 195 -48.96 18.73 48.13
N LEU A 196 -48.52 19.84 48.73
CA LEU A 196 -48.89 20.16 50.11
C LEU A 196 -50.37 20.58 50.15
N PRO A 197 -51.15 20.16 51.15
CA PRO A 197 -52.53 20.60 51.31
C PRO A 197 -52.54 22.13 51.48
N HIS A 198 -53.45 22.82 50.77
CA HIS A 198 -53.71 24.24 51.03
C HIS A 198 -54.13 24.40 52.50
N GLU A 199 -53.29 25.03 53.32
CA GLU A 199 -53.69 25.47 54.65
C GLU A 199 -54.67 26.64 54.56
N GLY A 200 -55.92 26.30 54.29
CA GLY A 200 -57.04 26.98 54.92
C GLY A 200 -57.73 25.93 55.76
N TRP A 201 -57.44 25.89 57.07
CA TRP A 201 -58.29 25.34 58.16
C TRP A 201 -57.63 25.38 59.56
N MET A 202 -56.63 26.22 59.82
CA MET A 202 -56.21 26.50 61.20
C MET A 202 -57.12 27.57 61.83
N SER A 203 -58.39 27.23 62.03
CA SER A 203 -59.30 27.96 62.92
C SER A 203 -60.44 27.03 63.35
N ARG A 204 -60.13 26.13 64.28
CA ARG A 204 -60.97 25.58 65.37
C ARG A 204 -60.48 24.18 65.73
N GLN A 205 -59.69 24.10 66.79
CA GLN A 205 -60.05 23.34 68.00
C GLN A 205 -58.83 23.28 68.92
N VAL A 206 -58.89 24.14 69.94
CA VAL A 206 -58.28 23.86 71.24
C VAL A 206 -59.15 22.78 71.87
N GLN A 207 -58.59 21.61 72.20
CA GLN A 207 -58.70 20.97 73.51
C GLN A 207 -58.02 19.59 73.53
N ASP A 208 -57.33 19.37 74.65
CA ASP A 208 -56.81 18.11 75.20
C ASP A 208 -55.75 17.35 74.40
N ILE A 209 -54.53 17.32 74.93
CA ILE A 209 -54.04 16.15 75.67
C ILE A 209 -52.96 16.60 76.65
N SER A 210 -53.14 16.17 77.89
CA SER A 210 -52.28 16.40 79.03
C SER A 210 -51.31 15.21 79.22
N TYR A 211 -50.08 15.55 79.65
CA TYR A 211 -49.05 14.75 80.33
C TYR A 211 -48.73 13.32 79.87
N LEU A 212 -47.54 13.14 79.28
CA LEU A 212 -46.58 12.10 79.67
C LEU A 212 -45.11 12.58 79.50
N GLN A 213 -44.50 12.95 80.63
CA GLN A 213 -43.25 12.38 81.16
C GLN A 213 -41.95 12.43 80.31
N TYR A 214 -41.02 13.32 80.71
CA TYR A 214 -39.59 13.34 80.32
C TYR A 214 -38.80 12.16 80.93
N PRO A 215 -37.62 11.79 80.37
CA PRO A 215 -36.37 12.34 80.92
C PRO A 215 -35.32 12.77 79.89
N PRO A 216 -34.34 13.58 80.30
CA PRO A 216 -33.33 14.21 79.44
C PRO A 216 -32.10 13.31 79.30
N TYR A 217 -31.55 13.20 78.09
CA TYR A 217 -30.16 12.77 77.91
C TYR A 217 -29.47 13.68 76.89
N PHE A 218 -28.61 14.55 77.43
CA PHE A 218 -27.47 15.09 76.73
C PHE A 218 -26.53 13.93 76.36
N ALA A 219 -26.28 13.75 75.07
CA ALA A 219 -25.11 13.02 74.59
C ALA A 219 -24.54 13.72 73.36
N THR A 220 -23.38 14.31 73.58
CA THR A 220 -22.46 14.93 72.64
C THR A 220 -22.05 14.00 71.50
N TRP A 221 -21.98 14.52 70.27
CA TRP A 221 -21.09 13.97 69.25
C TRP A 221 -20.10 15.03 68.80
N LYS A 222 -18.84 14.76 69.13
CA LYS A 222 -17.63 15.46 68.72
C LYS A 222 -17.43 15.36 67.22
N LEU A 223 -16.90 16.43 66.64
CA LEU A 223 -16.05 16.39 65.44
C LEU A 223 -15.02 15.27 65.58
N PHE A 224 -14.98 14.37 64.59
CA PHE A 224 -13.78 13.61 64.28
C PHE A 224 -13.42 13.87 62.81
N SER A 225 -12.42 14.73 62.66
CA SER A 225 -11.54 14.77 61.51
C SER A 225 -10.72 13.48 61.51
N VAL A 226 -10.75 12.71 60.43
CA VAL A 226 -9.78 11.64 60.16
C VAL A 226 -9.11 11.93 58.82
N LYS A 227 -7.79 12.07 58.94
CA LYS A 227 -6.79 12.28 57.90
C LYS A 227 -6.57 10.98 57.10
N ASP A 228 -6.20 11.18 55.83
CA ASP A 228 -5.34 10.35 54.99
C ASP A 228 -5.07 8.90 55.40
N THR A 229 -5.54 7.96 54.58
CA THR A 229 -4.87 6.67 54.36
C THR A 229 -4.92 6.29 52.87
N ASN A 230 -3.86 6.71 52.18
CA ASN A 230 -3.10 5.94 51.19
C ASN A 230 -3.62 4.51 50.94
N THR A 231 -4.36 4.32 49.84
CA THR A 231 -4.66 2.98 49.31
C THR A 231 -4.15 2.89 47.87
N ARG A 232 -2.93 2.34 47.76
CA ARG A 232 -2.34 1.83 46.52
C ARG A 232 -3.21 0.70 45.96
N ILE A 233 -3.80 0.91 44.80
CA ILE A 233 -4.33 -0.17 43.97
C ILE A 233 -3.24 -0.55 42.96
N ARG A 234 -2.66 -1.74 43.16
CA ARG A 234 -1.82 -2.43 42.16
C ARG A 234 -2.74 -3.08 41.12
N ILE A 235 -2.60 -2.68 39.86
CA ILE A 235 -3.14 -3.41 38.71
C ILE A 235 -2.01 -4.26 38.11
N PRO A 236 -2.23 -5.54 37.74
CA PRO A 236 -1.16 -6.45 37.36
C PRO A 236 -0.68 -6.25 35.92
N SER A 237 0.63 -6.42 35.76
CA SER A 237 1.36 -6.58 34.51
C SER A 237 0.95 -7.85 33.74
N ARG A 238 0.62 -7.70 32.46
CA ARG A 238 0.77 -8.76 31.44
C ARG A 238 1.47 -8.19 30.21
N GLY A 239 2.54 -8.87 29.82
CA GLY A 239 3.33 -8.60 28.62
C GLY A 239 2.62 -9.02 27.33
N PRO A 240 3.30 -8.81 26.18
CA PRO A 240 2.71 -8.58 24.87
C PRO A 240 2.55 -9.86 24.05
N LEU A 241 1.75 -9.79 22.97
CA LEU A 241 1.79 -10.58 21.72
C LEU A 241 0.52 -10.24 20.88
N PRO A 242 0.46 -10.51 19.56
CA PRO A 242 1.23 -9.94 18.47
C PRO A 242 0.33 -9.19 17.44
N ILE A 243 0.93 -8.28 16.67
CA ILE A 243 0.27 -7.55 15.58
C ILE A 243 0.26 -8.42 14.31
N PRO A 244 -0.87 -8.56 13.58
CA PRO A 244 -0.89 -9.21 12.28
C PRO A 244 -0.35 -8.25 11.21
N LEU A 245 0.76 -8.65 10.57
CA LEU A 245 1.28 -8.08 9.34
C LEU A 245 0.40 -8.51 8.16
N ASN A 246 -0.45 -7.61 7.67
CA ASN A 246 -1.12 -7.78 6.39
C ASN A 246 -0.49 -6.86 5.33
N SER A 247 0.09 -7.52 4.33
CA SER A 247 -0.03 -7.24 2.90
C SER A 247 0.29 -5.83 2.40
N LEU A 248 1.57 -5.63 2.03
CA LEU A 248 1.94 -4.77 0.90
C LEU A 248 2.60 -5.65 -0.16
N SER A 249 1.74 -6.28 -0.97
CA SER A 249 2.10 -6.95 -2.22
C SER A 249 2.54 -5.88 -3.22
N THR A 250 3.83 -5.57 -3.23
CA THR A 250 4.46 -4.83 -4.32
C THR A 250 4.79 -5.85 -5.41
N GLN A 251 3.87 -6.04 -6.35
CA GLN A 251 4.13 -6.80 -7.57
C GLN A 251 5.05 -5.97 -8.48
N CYS A 252 6.35 -6.10 -8.26
CA CYS A 252 7.34 -5.80 -9.28
C CYS A 252 7.39 -7.01 -10.22
N PHE A 253 6.76 -6.90 -11.38
CA PHE A 253 6.90 -7.86 -12.47
C PHE A 253 8.34 -7.84 -12.98
N PRO A 254 9.11 -8.93 -12.89
CA PRO A 254 10.40 -8.99 -13.53
C PRO A 254 10.19 -9.17 -15.04
N VAL A 255 10.82 -8.29 -15.81
CA VAL A 255 11.00 -8.44 -17.25
C VAL A 255 11.75 -9.75 -17.49
N CYS A 256 10.98 -10.77 -17.87
CA CYS A 256 11.33 -11.99 -18.60
C CYS A 256 12.80 -12.44 -18.58
N SER A 257 13.03 -13.53 -17.84
CA SER A 257 14.24 -14.37 -17.77
C SER A 257 14.58 -15.13 -19.08
N ILE A 258 14.46 -14.51 -20.25
CA ILE A 258 14.72 -15.17 -21.54
C ILE A 258 16.21 -15.55 -21.71
N LEU A 259 17.12 -14.93 -20.95
CA LEU A 259 18.54 -15.29 -20.93
C LEU A 259 18.89 -16.50 -20.05
N SER A 260 17.98 -16.95 -19.17
CA SER A 260 18.21 -18.12 -18.31
C SER A 260 18.12 -19.44 -19.10
N CYS A 261 17.23 -19.52 -20.09
CA CYS A 261 16.94 -20.76 -20.80
C CYS A 261 17.98 -21.16 -21.86
N LEU A 262 18.89 -20.26 -22.25
CA LEU A 262 19.95 -20.55 -23.23
C LEU A 262 21.27 -21.04 -22.60
N ASN A 263 21.32 -21.24 -21.27
CA ASN A 263 22.56 -21.60 -20.57
C ASN A 263 22.57 -22.99 -19.91
N THR A 264 21.54 -23.82 -20.08
CA THR A 264 21.52 -25.20 -19.57
C THR A 264 22.03 -26.19 -20.64
N GLY A 265 23.32 -26.06 -20.95
CA GLY A 265 24.09 -27.13 -21.56
C GLY A 265 24.41 -28.22 -20.52
N ILE A 266 23.86 -29.41 -20.73
CA ILE A 266 24.46 -30.71 -20.41
C ILE A 266 24.91 -30.89 -18.94
N TYR A 267 24.02 -31.46 -18.11
CA TYR A 267 24.46 -32.34 -17.03
C TYR A 267 24.06 -33.78 -17.35
N LYS A 268 25.09 -34.57 -17.71
CA LYS A 268 25.07 -36.03 -17.69
C LYS A 268 24.56 -36.53 -16.33
N LYS A 269 23.58 -37.43 -16.35
CA LYS A 269 23.39 -38.43 -15.29
C LYS A 269 23.77 -39.78 -15.88
N THR A 270 24.93 -40.28 -15.46
CA THR A 270 25.12 -41.70 -15.17
C THR A 270 24.37 -42.04 -13.89
#